data_AF-A0AAE1J227-F1
#
_entry.id   AF-A0AAE1J227-F1
#
_cell.length_a   1.000
_cell.length_b   1.000
_cell.length_c   1.000
_cell.angle_alpha   90.00
_cell.angle_beta   90.00
_cell.angle_gamma   90.00
#
_symmetry.space_group_name_H-M   'P 1'
#
loop_
_entity.id
_entity.type
_entity.pdbx_description
1 polymer ?
#
loop_
_entity_poly.entity_id
_entity_poly.type
_entity_poly.pdbx_seq_one_letter_code
_entity_poly.pdbx_strand_id
1 'polypeptide(L)'
;MGSYTAAPPLIVEIESKSEAIPEPPPPPIQPPIPALFDSRRPPRIPTPEELKRKALWVAFLKQRSSAPVSAGFVRPTGAENNLANEDYTNTFLSHVRLFIFAECYGIAALMTHSLNGLHWTLENFTVHQERVDDVVTLVEYCYENLAPEPLRNLVTLYAACKIDKLWKSDKFCALVEAHSELSMALLGLMVNEL
;
A
#
# COMPACT_ATOMS: atom_id res chain seq x y z
N MET A 1 -71.98 10.62 -24.30
CA MET A 1 -72.83 9.64 -25.00
C MET A 1 -71.90 8.85 -25.90
N GLY A 2 -71.58 7.57 -25.64
CA GLY A 2 -72.47 6.42 -25.87
C GLY A 2 -72.81 6.36 -27.37
N SER A 3 -72.52 5.34 -28.18
CA SER A 3 -72.30 3.92 -27.89
C SER A 3 -71.92 3.17 -29.20
N TYR A 4 -71.39 1.95 -29.03
CA TYR A 4 -71.36 0.79 -29.95
C TYR A 4 -70.76 0.93 -31.36
N THR A 5 -69.75 0.08 -31.66
CA THR A 5 -69.70 -0.57 -32.97
C THR A 5 -69.10 -1.97 -32.86
N ALA A 6 -69.70 -2.86 -33.66
CA ALA A 6 -69.77 -4.31 -33.52
C ALA A 6 -68.48 -5.09 -33.81
N ALA A 7 -68.41 -6.29 -33.25
CA ALA A 7 -67.45 -7.34 -33.60
C ALA A 7 -67.69 -7.91 -35.01
N PRO A 8 -66.61 -8.26 -35.73
CA PRO A 8 -66.65 -9.27 -36.78
C PRO A 8 -65.53 -10.34 -36.54
N PRO A 9 -65.46 -11.43 -37.30
CA PRO A 9 -65.80 -12.77 -36.82
C PRO A 9 -64.57 -13.65 -36.55
N LEU A 10 -64.84 -14.80 -35.94
CA LEU A 10 -63.90 -15.90 -35.75
C LEU A 10 -63.28 -16.35 -37.07
N ILE A 11 -61.96 -16.29 -37.15
CA ILE A 11 -61.17 -16.99 -38.16
C ILE A 11 -60.66 -18.27 -37.50
N VAL A 12 -61.24 -19.38 -37.92
CA VAL A 12 -60.69 -20.72 -37.72
C VAL A 12 -59.70 -20.94 -38.85
N GLU A 13 -58.41 -20.87 -38.55
CA GLU A 13 -57.36 -21.36 -39.46
C GLU A 13 -56.99 -22.78 -39.06
N ILE A 14 -57.22 -23.66 -40.02
CA ILE A 14 -56.88 -25.08 -40.03
C ILE A 14 -55.46 -25.18 -40.59
N GLU A 15 -54.79 -26.27 -40.20
CA GLU A 15 -53.68 -26.91 -40.90
C GLU A 15 -52.25 -26.42 -40.59
N SER A 16 -51.48 -27.26 -39.89
CA SER A 16 -50.62 -28.20 -40.62
C SER A 16 -50.00 -29.19 -39.65
N LYS A 17 -50.25 -30.48 -39.91
CA LYS A 17 -49.56 -31.60 -39.29
C LYS A 17 -48.29 -31.86 -40.10
N SER A 18 -47.13 -31.80 -39.48
CA SER A 18 -45.89 -32.31 -40.05
C SER A 18 -45.07 -33.03 -38.98
N GLU A 19 -45.05 -34.36 -39.14
CA GLU A 19 -44.01 -35.32 -38.81
C GLU A 19 -43.05 -35.04 -37.64
N ALA A 20 -43.18 -35.82 -36.56
CA ALA A 20 -42.18 -35.95 -35.52
C ALA A 20 -41.03 -36.86 -36.00
N ILE A 21 -39.81 -36.31 -36.05
CA ILE A 21 -38.58 -37.10 -36.06
C ILE A 21 -38.22 -37.37 -34.59
N PRO A 22 -37.97 -38.62 -34.14
CA PRO A 22 -37.55 -38.87 -32.78
C PRO A 22 -36.17 -38.26 -32.51
N GLU A 23 -36.09 -37.32 -31.57
CA GLU A 23 -34.83 -36.80 -31.04
C GLU A 23 -34.09 -37.94 -30.29
N PRO A 24 -32.77 -38.12 -30.49
CA PRO A 24 -32.01 -39.12 -29.74
C PRO A 24 -32.02 -38.78 -28.24
N PRO A 25 -32.01 -39.77 -27.35
CA PRO A 25 -32.08 -39.51 -25.91
C PRO A 25 -30.89 -38.64 -25.46
N PRO A 26 -31.11 -37.68 -24.55
CA PRO A 26 -30.03 -36.84 -24.03
C PRO A 26 -28.98 -37.72 -23.33
N PRO A 27 -27.69 -37.39 -23.46
CA PRO A 27 -26.64 -38.08 -22.72
C PRO A 27 -26.90 -37.92 -21.21
N PRO A 28 -26.52 -38.92 -20.38
CA PRO A 28 -26.74 -38.86 -18.95
C PRO A 28 -26.14 -37.57 -18.37
N ILE A 29 -26.95 -36.80 -17.65
CA ILE A 29 -26.50 -35.66 -16.85
C ILE A 29 -25.47 -36.19 -15.85
N GLN A 30 -24.20 -35.90 -16.09
CA GLN A 30 -23.15 -36.16 -15.11
C GLN A 30 -23.35 -35.18 -13.94
N PRO A 31 -23.35 -35.63 -12.68
CA PRO A 31 -23.42 -34.71 -11.55
C PRO A 31 -22.25 -33.72 -11.59
N PRO A 32 -22.43 -32.47 -11.10
CA PRO A 32 -21.34 -31.51 -11.04
C PRO A 32 -20.24 -32.13 -10.18
N ILE A 33 -19.08 -32.39 -10.79
CA ILE A 33 -17.88 -32.69 -10.03
C ILE A 33 -17.67 -31.48 -9.13
N PRO A 34 -17.63 -31.61 -7.79
CA PRO A 34 -17.25 -30.51 -6.94
C PRO A 34 -15.88 -30.04 -7.46
N ALA A 35 -15.73 -28.73 -7.71
CA ALA A 35 -14.44 -28.12 -7.99
C ALA A 35 -13.56 -28.23 -6.73
N LEU A 36 -13.16 -29.45 -6.41
CA LEU A 36 -12.20 -29.80 -5.39
C LEU A 36 -10.85 -29.63 -6.09
N PHE A 37 -10.05 -28.70 -5.60
CA PHE A 37 -8.76 -28.24 -6.15
C PHE A 37 -8.80 -27.04 -7.10
N ASP A 38 -9.19 -25.88 -6.56
CA ASP A 38 -8.55 -24.62 -6.95
C ASP A 38 -7.27 -24.38 -6.10
N SER A 39 -6.39 -25.39 -6.03
CA SER A 39 -5.17 -25.36 -5.19
C SER A 39 -3.86 -25.35 -5.99
N ARG A 40 -3.90 -24.98 -7.28
CA ARG A 40 -2.70 -24.91 -8.12
C ARG A 40 -2.31 -23.48 -8.49
N ARG A 41 -2.29 -22.56 -7.52
CA ARG A 41 -1.30 -21.48 -7.61
C ARG A 41 0.01 -22.03 -7.05
N PRO A 42 1.07 -22.19 -7.86
CA PRO A 42 2.37 -22.53 -7.31
C PRO A 42 2.74 -21.48 -6.24
N PRO A 43 3.39 -21.88 -5.12
CA PRO A 43 3.86 -20.92 -4.14
C PRO A 43 4.74 -19.89 -4.85
N ARG A 44 4.35 -18.60 -4.76
CA ARG A 44 5.12 -17.51 -5.35
C ARG A 44 6.50 -17.50 -4.71
N ILE A 45 7.52 -17.85 -5.47
CA ILE A 45 8.91 -17.74 -5.05
C ILE A 45 9.24 -16.24 -5.01
N PRO A 46 9.68 -15.68 -3.87
CA PRO A 46 10.08 -14.29 -3.80
C PRO A 46 11.22 -14.01 -4.75
N THR A 47 11.13 -12.91 -5.49
CA THR A 47 12.23 -12.43 -6.32
C THR A 47 13.44 -12.01 -5.45
N PRO A 48 14.67 -12.00 -5.99
CA PRO A 48 15.84 -11.50 -5.26
C PRO A 48 15.65 -10.08 -4.71
N GLU A 49 14.97 -9.20 -5.46
CA GLU A 49 14.66 -7.83 -5.05
C GLU A 49 13.71 -7.78 -3.84
N GLU A 50 12.69 -8.63 -3.81
CA GLU A 50 11.78 -8.75 -2.66
C GLU A 50 12.50 -9.24 -1.40
N LEU A 51 13.48 -10.14 -1.54
CA LEU A 51 14.31 -10.59 -0.42
C LEU A 51 15.19 -9.46 0.11
N LYS A 52 15.84 -8.69 -0.78
CA LYS A 52 16.62 -7.50 -0.40
C LYS A 52 15.78 -6.46 0.32
N ARG A 53 14.58 -6.18 -0.17
CA ARG A 53 13.63 -5.27 0.51
C ARG A 53 13.22 -5.80 1.88
N LYS A 54 13.01 -7.11 2.04
CA LYS A 54 12.74 -7.70 3.36
C LYS A 54 13.93 -7.54 4.30
N ALA A 55 15.16 -7.69 3.81
CA ALA A 55 16.36 -7.44 4.60
C ALA A 55 16.48 -5.97 5.02
N LEU A 56 16.25 -5.03 4.09
CA LEU A 56 16.17 -3.60 4.37
C LEU A 56 15.11 -3.29 5.44
N TRP A 57 13.92 -3.92 5.34
CA TRP A 57 12.87 -3.77 6.33
C TRP A 57 13.27 -4.31 7.71
N VAL A 58 13.95 -5.46 7.76
CA VAL A 58 14.50 -5.99 9.01
C VAL A 58 15.54 -5.06 9.62
N ALA A 59 16.41 -4.45 8.79
CA ALA A 59 17.38 -3.47 9.25
C ALA A 59 16.69 -2.20 9.78
N PHE A 60 15.66 -1.73 9.08
CA PHE A 60 14.81 -0.63 9.54
C PHE A 60 14.22 -0.93 10.92
N LEU A 61 13.62 -2.11 11.12
CA LEU A 61 13.05 -2.49 12.41
C LEU A 61 14.11 -2.57 13.53
N LYS A 62 15.31 -3.09 13.22
CA LYS A 62 16.42 -3.22 14.18
C LYS A 62 16.95 -1.87 14.67
N GLN A 63 16.83 -0.80 13.87
CA GLN A 63 17.32 0.54 14.24
C GLN A 63 16.66 1.06 15.53
N ARG A 64 15.44 0.62 15.86
CA ARG A 64 14.72 1.00 17.08
C ARG A 64 15.06 0.15 18.30
N SER A 65 15.49 -1.09 18.13
CA SER A 65 15.73 -2.06 19.21
C SER A 65 16.85 -1.67 20.17
N SER A 66 17.64 -0.64 19.85
CA SER A 66 18.82 -0.23 20.64
C SER A 66 18.53 0.83 21.71
N ALA A 67 17.32 1.41 21.79
CA ALA A 67 17.01 2.47 22.75
C ALA A 67 16.15 1.95 23.93
N PRO A 68 16.56 2.15 25.20
CA PRO A 68 15.73 1.79 26.35
C PRO A 68 14.47 2.66 26.34
N VAL A 69 13.31 2.01 26.23
CA VAL A 69 12.01 2.70 26.21
C VAL A 69 11.76 3.26 27.61
N SER A 70 11.83 4.58 27.75
CA SER A 70 11.44 5.26 29.00
C SER A 70 9.95 5.01 29.25
N ALA A 71 9.63 4.45 30.42
CA ALA A 71 8.35 3.85 30.80
C ALA A 71 7.18 4.84 31.03
N GLY A 72 7.11 5.94 30.27
CA GLY A 72 6.15 7.03 30.51
C GLY A 72 5.10 7.26 29.43
N PHE A 73 5.23 6.66 28.24
CA PHE A 73 4.29 6.91 27.14
C PHE A 73 3.35 5.72 26.95
N VAL A 74 2.04 6.02 26.99
CA VAL A 74 0.98 5.09 26.59
C VAL A 74 1.21 4.77 25.12
N ARG A 75 1.72 3.57 24.87
CA ARG A 75 1.79 2.99 23.54
C ARG A 75 0.34 2.80 23.08
N PRO A 76 -0.09 3.37 21.94
CA PRO A 76 -1.41 3.05 21.40
C PRO A 76 -1.46 1.54 21.16
N THR A 77 -2.22 0.84 22.00
CA THR A 77 -2.55 -0.57 21.81
C THR A 77 -3.62 -0.62 20.74
N GLY A 78 -3.19 -0.80 19.50
CA GLY A 78 -4.08 -0.96 18.36
C GLY A 78 -3.26 -1.02 17.10
N ALA A 79 -2.99 -2.23 16.61
CA ALA A 79 -2.58 -2.46 15.24
C ALA A 79 -3.79 -2.19 14.34
N GLU A 80 -4.22 -0.94 14.27
CA GLU A 80 -5.14 -0.50 13.24
C GLU A 80 -4.26 0.12 12.18
N ASN A 81 -4.04 -0.63 11.10
CA ASN A 81 -3.44 -0.05 9.90
C ASN A 81 -4.20 1.23 9.59
N ASN A 82 -3.47 2.30 9.28
CA ASN A 82 -4.09 3.56 8.93
C ASN A 82 -5.11 3.39 7.80
N LEU A 83 -6.21 4.14 7.89
CA LEU A 83 -7.22 4.18 6.84
C LEU A 83 -6.60 4.73 5.55
N ALA A 84 -7.08 4.26 4.39
CA ALA A 84 -6.55 4.68 3.10
C ALA A 84 -6.59 6.19 2.87
N ASN A 85 -7.57 6.88 3.48
CA ASN A 85 -7.77 8.32 3.34
C ASN A 85 -7.24 9.14 4.54
N GLU A 86 -6.51 8.54 5.48
CA GLU A 86 -5.95 9.29 6.60
C GLU A 86 -4.64 9.98 6.19
N ASP A 87 -4.51 11.27 6.48
CA ASP A 87 -3.34 12.10 6.14
C ASP A 87 -2.32 12.06 7.28
N TYR A 88 -1.12 11.51 7.01
CA TYR A 88 -0.05 11.41 7.99
C TYR A 88 1.01 12.50 7.84
N THR A 89 0.88 13.37 6.84
CA THR A 89 1.88 14.41 6.51
C THR A 89 2.22 15.24 7.74
N ASN A 90 1.21 15.77 8.43
CA ASN A 90 1.44 16.60 9.60
C ASN A 90 2.04 15.82 10.78
N THR A 91 1.66 14.55 10.95
CA THR A 91 2.21 13.68 12.00
C THR A 91 3.70 13.44 11.77
N PHE A 92 4.10 13.10 10.54
CA PHE A 92 5.51 12.92 10.20
C PHE A 92 6.31 14.22 10.38
N LEU A 93 5.83 15.31 9.80
CA LEU A 93 6.51 16.60 9.87
C LEU A 93 6.61 17.14 11.29
N SER A 94 5.63 16.87 12.15
CA SER A 94 5.70 17.25 13.57
C SER A 94 6.87 16.57 14.29
N HIS A 95 7.08 15.27 14.07
CA HIS A 95 8.23 14.57 14.64
C HIS A 95 9.57 15.08 14.09
N VAL A 96 9.64 15.36 12.78
CA VAL A 96 10.87 15.91 12.15
C VAL A 96 11.17 17.30 12.70
N ARG A 97 10.17 18.20 12.72
CA ARG A 97 10.33 19.55 13.27
C ARG A 97 10.74 19.53 14.73
N LEU A 98 10.15 18.65 15.53
CA LEU A 98 10.51 18.48 16.93
C LEU A 98 11.93 17.96 17.11
N PHE A 99 12.39 17.06 16.23
CA PHE A 99 13.78 16.61 16.22
C PHE A 99 14.74 17.76 15.88
N ILE A 100 14.49 18.51 14.80
CA ILE A 100 15.33 19.65 14.39
C ILE A 100 15.37 20.70 15.50
N PHE A 101 14.22 21.01 16.10
CA PHE A 101 14.13 21.88 17.26
C PHE A 101 15.02 21.35 18.39
N ALA A 102 14.87 20.08 18.77
CA ALA A 102 15.65 19.48 19.85
C ALA A 102 17.15 19.52 19.57
N GLU A 103 17.57 19.31 18.32
CA GLU A 103 18.97 19.42 17.93
C GLU A 103 19.51 20.85 18.06
N CYS A 104 18.76 21.84 17.57
CA CYS A 104 19.13 23.25 17.69
C CYS A 104 19.37 23.70 19.15
N TYR A 105 18.65 23.09 20.10
CA TYR A 105 18.79 23.36 21.53
C TYR A 105 19.63 22.31 22.29
N GLY A 106 20.21 21.31 21.61
CA GLY A 106 21.03 20.26 22.22
C GLY A 106 20.28 19.34 23.19
N ILE A 107 18.96 19.16 23.02
CA ILE A 107 18.10 18.38 23.92
C ILE A 107 18.09 16.91 23.46
N ALA A 108 19.13 16.16 23.79
CA ALA A 108 19.34 14.78 23.31
C ALA A 108 18.17 13.82 23.61
N ALA A 109 17.51 13.96 24.76
CA ALA A 109 16.35 13.14 25.12
C ALA A 109 15.17 13.38 24.18
N LEU A 110 14.94 14.63 23.77
CA LEU A 110 13.86 15.02 22.87
C LEU A 110 14.18 14.63 21.43
N MET A 111 15.45 14.71 21.01
CA MET A 111 15.90 14.17 19.73
C MET A 111 15.59 12.67 19.63
N THR A 112 16.03 11.90 20.63
CA THR A 112 15.79 10.45 20.71
C THR A 112 14.31 10.12 20.70
N HIS A 113 13.51 10.86 21.48
CA HIS A 113 12.07 10.66 21.54
C HIS A 113 11.38 10.93 20.19
N SER A 114 11.73 12.04 19.54
CA SER A 114 11.14 12.45 18.26
C SER A 114 11.50 11.48 17.14
N LEU A 115 12.75 11.01 17.10
CA LEU A 115 13.21 10.02 16.13
C LEU A 115 12.50 8.68 16.33
N ASN A 116 12.37 8.23 17.58
CA ASN A 116 11.65 6.99 17.91
C ASN A 116 10.16 7.09 17.58
N GLY A 117 9.54 8.26 17.79
CA GLY A 117 8.17 8.54 17.41
C GLY A 117 7.99 8.44 15.89
N LEU A 118 8.87 9.09 15.12
CA LEU A 118 8.84 9.02 13.66
C LEU A 118 9.03 7.58 13.16
N HIS A 119 10.02 6.85 13.69
CA HIS A 119 10.27 5.46 13.34
C HIS A 119 9.02 4.60 13.60
N TRP A 120 8.41 4.73 14.77
CA TRP A 120 7.18 3.99 15.13
C TRP A 120 6.02 4.33 14.19
N THR A 121 5.81 5.60 13.89
CA THR A 121 4.74 6.02 12.98
C THR A 121 4.98 5.43 11.57
N LEU A 122 6.21 5.47 11.07
CA LEU A 122 6.57 4.86 9.78
C LEU A 122 6.47 3.32 9.79
N GLU A 123 6.79 2.67 10.92
CA GLU A 123 6.67 1.22 11.11
C GLU A 123 5.22 0.76 10.97
N ASN A 124 4.28 1.51 11.55
CA ASN A 124 2.85 1.18 11.53
C ASN A 124 2.12 1.79 10.32
N PHE A 125 2.76 2.69 9.57
CA PHE A 125 2.18 3.30 8.38
C PHE A 125 2.19 2.33 7.20
N THR A 126 0.99 2.07 6.69
CA THR A 126 0.76 1.37 5.43
C THR A 126 0.70 2.39 4.30
N VAL A 127 1.69 2.33 3.40
CA VAL A 127 1.69 3.15 2.18
C VAL A 127 0.56 2.69 1.25
N HIS A 128 -0.52 3.47 1.23
CA HIS A 128 -1.62 3.33 0.28
C HIS A 128 -1.31 4.13 -0.99
N GLN A 129 -1.85 3.73 -2.13
CA GLN A 129 -1.57 4.40 -3.41
C GLN A 129 -2.01 5.88 -3.39
N GLU A 130 -3.09 6.18 -2.68
CA GLU A 130 -3.65 7.53 -2.51
C GLU A 130 -2.80 8.42 -1.58
N ARG A 131 -1.93 7.82 -0.76
CA ARG A 131 -1.16 8.49 0.31
C ARG A 131 0.35 8.29 0.17
N VAL A 132 0.81 7.98 -1.04
CA VAL A 132 2.25 7.98 -1.36
C VAL A 132 2.83 9.36 -1.13
N ASP A 133 2.07 10.40 -1.46
CA ASP A 133 2.48 11.81 -1.36
C ASP A 133 2.83 12.24 0.07
N ASP A 134 2.23 11.65 1.10
CA ASP A 134 2.56 11.92 2.50
C ASP A 134 4.03 11.58 2.80
N VAL A 135 4.51 10.45 2.25
CA VAL A 135 5.90 10.02 2.39
C VAL A 135 6.82 10.85 1.50
N VAL A 136 6.37 11.22 0.30
CA VAL A 136 7.16 12.09 -0.60
C VAL A 136 7.41 13.44 0.07
N THR A 137 6.38 14.05 0.66
CA THR A 137 6.48 15.32 1.39
C THR A 137 7.43 15.22 2.58
N LEU A 138 7.43 14.08 3.29
CA LEU A 138 8.40 13.82 4.37
C LEU A 138 9.84 13.76 3.85
N VAL A 139 10.09 13.06 2.74
CA VAL A 139 11.42 12.97 2.13
C VAL A 139 11.87 14.35 1.68
N GLU A 140 11.04 15.05 0.91
CA GLU A 140 11.30 16.40 0.41
C GLU A 140 11.68 17.35 1.56
N TYR A 141 10.87 17.39 2.62
CA TYR A 141 11.13 18.23 3.77
C TYR A 141 12.51 17.95 4.41
N CYS A 142 12.90 16.68 4.53
CA CYS A 142 14.19 16.29 5.10
C CYS A 142 15.39 16.70 4.23
N TYR A 143 15.23 16.70 2.91
CA TYR A 143 16.31 17.06 1.99
C TYR A 143 16.39 18.56 1.69
N GLU A 144 15.28 19.30 1.84
CA GLU A 144 15.27 20.76 1.71
C GLU A 144 15.75 21.49 2.97
N ASN A 145 15.37 21.03 4.16
CA ASN A 145 15.59 21.77 5.42
C ASN A 145 16.92 21.44 6.12
N LEU A 146 17.94 20.98 5.37
CA LEU A 146 19.23 20.53 5.92
C LEU A 146 19.04 19.59 7.11
N ALA A 147 18.12 18.63 6.99
CA ALA A 147 17.81 17.78 8.13
C ALA A 147 19.05 16.98 8.57
N PRO A 148 19.19 16.74 9.88
CA PRO A 148 20.28 15.95 10.44
C PRO A 148 20.39 14.57 9.80
N GLU A 149 21.63 14.08 9.74
CA GLU A 149 21.95 12.78 9.15
C GLU A 149 21.11 11.60 9.72
N PRO A 150 20.82 11.52 11.04
CA PRO A 150 19.96 10.47 11.58
C PRO A 150 18.53 10.47 11.01
N LEU A 151 17.96 11.65 10.75
CA LEU A 151 16.63 11.77 10.14
C LEU A 151 16.67 11.38 8.67
N ARG A 152 17.66 11.88 7.92
CA ARG A 152 17.82 11.55 6.50
C ARG A 152 18.02 10.05 6.31
N ASN A 153 18.84 9.42 7.14
CA ASN A 153 19.05 7.97 7.10
C ASN A 153 17.78 7.19 7.36
N LEU A 154 17.02 7.56 8.40
CA LEU A 154 15.77 6.89 8.74
C LEU A 154 14.76 6.96 7.58
N VAL A 155 14.55 8.16 7.04
CA VAL A 155 13.57 8.41 5.98
C VAL A 155 14.02 7.76 4.67
N THR A 156 15.31 7.80 4.35
CA THR A 156 15.85 7.18 3.14
C THR A 156 15.79 5.66 3.21
N LEU A 157 16.10 5.07 4.37
CA LEU A 157 15.96 3.63 4.59
C LEU A 157 14.51 3.18 4.44
N TYR A 158 13.56 3.96 4.98
CA TYR A 158 12.14 3.71 4.78
C TYR A 158 11.74 3.80 3.30
N ALA A 159 12.21 4.84 2.60
CA ALA A 159 11.92 5.04 1.19
C ALA A 159 12.45 3.87 0.32
N ALA A 160 13.68 3.42 0.59
CA ALA A 160 14.25 2.23 -0.06
C ALA A 160 13.42 0.97 0.23
N CYS A 161 12.93 0.79 1.46
CA CYS A 161 12.04 -0.32 1.81
C CYS A 161 10.70 -0.30 1.06
N LYS A 162 10.23 0.87 0.61
CA LYS A 162 8.93 1.03 -0.05
C LYS A 162 9.07 1.52 -1.50
N ILE A 163 10.26 1.38 -2.09
CA ILE A 163 10.62 1.99 -3.37
C ILE A 163 9.63 1.63 -4.50
N ASP A 164 9.17 0.37 -4.58
CA ASP A 164 8.20 -0.07 -5.60
C ASP A 164 6.87 0.71 -5.58
N LYS A 165 6.49 1.22 -4.40
CA LYS A 165 5.28 2.04 -4.24
C LYS A 165 5.58 3.50 -4.52
N LEU A 166 6.70 4.00 -4.02
CA LEU A 166 7.10 5.41 -4.16
C LEU A 166 7.47 5.76 -5.61
N TRP A 167 8.14 4.84 -6.32
CA TRP A 167 8.58 5.02 -7.72
C TRP A 167 7.43 5.17 -8.72
N LYS A 168 6.19 4.88 -8.30
CA LYS A 168 4.99 5.10 -9.12
C LYS A 168 4.49 6.55 -9.06
N SER A 169 5.00 7.36 -8.13
CA SER A 169 4.64 8.77 -8.02
C SER A 169 5.64 9.61 -8.81
N ASP A 170 5.13 10.39 -9.77
CA ASP A 170 5.95 11.31 -10.56
C ASP A 170 6.66 12.35 -9.67
N LYS A 171 6.02 12.76 -8.56
CA LYS A 171 6.61 13.67 -7.58
C LYS A 171 7.85 13.07 -6.92
N PHE A 172 7.80 11.79 -6.59
CA PHE A 172 8.96 11.10 -6.01
C PHE A 172 10.11 10.99 -7.02
N CYS A 173 9.81 10.65 -8.27
CA CYS A 173 10.82 10.60 -9.33
C CYS A 173 11.49 11.97 -9.54
N ALA A 174 10.69 13.04 -9.63
CA ALA A 174 11.19 14.41 -9.73
C ALA A 174 12.07 14.80 -8.53
N LEU A 175 11.69 14.39 -7.31
CA LEU A 175 12.48 14.63 -6.11
C LEU A 175 13.83 13.91 -6.14
N VAL A 176 13.86 12.65 -6.58
CA VAL A 176 15.10 11.87 -6.73
C VAL A 176 16.02 12.51 -7.77
N GLU A 177 15.47 12.99 -8.89
CA GLU A 177 16.22 13.71 -9.93
C GLU A 177 16.78 15.05 -9.44
N ALA A 178 16.00 15.80 -8.65
CA ALA A 178 16.40 17.09 -8.13
C ALA A 178 17.50 16.99 -7.05
N HIS A 179 17.47 15.94 -6.22
CA HIS A 179 18.38 15.79 -5.08
C HIS A 179 19.37 14.64 -5.28
N SER A 180 20.60 15.00 -5.70
CA SER A 180 21.68 14.02 -5.90
C SER A 180 22.02 13.24 -4.63
N GLU A 181 21.95 13.86 -3.45
CA GLU A 181 22.19 13.18 -2.17
C GLU A 181 21.17 12.06 -1.91
N LEU A 182 19.88 12.32 -2.17
CA LEU A 182 18.81 11.33 -2.04
C LEU A 182 19.02 10.18 -3.02
N SER A 183 19.31 10.50 -4.29
CA SER A 183 19.64 9.53 -5.33
C SER A 183 20.77 8.58 -4.89
N MET A 184 21.90 9.15 -4.45
CA MET A 184 23.06 8.36 -4.06
C MET A 184 22.80 7.52 -2.82
N ALA A 185 22.05 8.04 -1.84
CA ALA A 185 21.72 7.30 -0.63
C ALA A 185 20.77 6.12 -0.93
N LEU A 186 19.76 6.32 -1.78
CA LEU A 186 18.87 5.24 -2.24
C LEU A 186 19.64 4.18 -3.02
N LEU A 187 20.45 4.59 -4.01
CA LEU A 187 21.28 3.67 -4.78
C LEU A 187 22.24 2.89 -3.88
N GLY A 188 22.87 3.56 -2.92
CA GLY A 188 23.75 2.91 -1.94
C GLY A 188 23.03 1.81 -1.17
N LEU A 189 21.81 2.04 -0.71
CA LEU A 189 20.99 1.05 0.00
C LEU A 189 20.47 -0.08 -0.89
N MET A 190 20.24 0.19 -2.18
CA MET A 190 19.74 -0.81 -3.13
C MET A 190 20.86 -1.70 -3.69
N VAL A 191 22.05 -1.13 -3.87
CA VAL A 191 23.22 -1.82 -4.43
C VAL A 191 23.99 -2.58 -3.36
N ASN A 192 24.16 -1.99 -2.17
CA ASN A 192 24.89 -2.64 -1.09
C ASN A 192 23.96 -3.58 -0.32
N GLU A 193 24.40 -4.81 -0.11
CA GLU A 193 23.79 -5.67 0.90
C GLU A 193 24.23 -5.17 2.27
N LEU A 194 23.25 -4.79 3.11
CA LEU A 194 23.45 -4.34 4.50
C LEU A 194 24.16 -5.38 5.37
#